data_AF-A0A2A5G1T1-F1
#
_entry.id   AF-A0A2A5G1T1-F1
#
_cell.length_a   1.000
_cell.length_b   1.000
_cell.length_c   1.000
_cell.angle_alpha   90.00
_cell.angle_beta   90.00
_cell.angle_gamma   90.00
#
_symmetry.space_group_name_H-M   'P 1'
#
loop_
_entity.id
_entity.type
_entity.pdbx_description
1 polymer ?
#
loop_
_entity_poly.entity_id
_entity_poly.type
_entity_poly.pdbx_seq_one_letter_code
_entity_poly.pdbx_strand_id
1 'polypeptide(L)'
;MKREKILENLAVISIGFMVLYFLFKKFWLLDVSLAVLLIAVFIKPLAKLISRGWMKLAEGMGFVMSKVLLSIIFFLILTPIAFLQKITSKDNLRLKKEPGKSLYFEREGHEFTKEDLENPW
;
A
#
# COMPACT_ATOMS: atom_id res chain seq x y z
N MET A 1 7.62 22.97 8.88
CA MET A 1 8.63 21.97 9.31
C MET A 1 9.48 22.59 10.39
N LYS A 2 9.51 21.99 11.59
CA LYS A 2 10.36 22.43 12.70
C LYS A 2 11.83 22.23 12.33
N ARG A 3 12.73 23.09 12.82
CA ARG A 3 14.17 23.05 12.47
C ARG A 3 14.83 21.71 12.82
N GLU A 4 14.45 21.11 13.94
CA GLU A 4 14.91 19.78 14.39
C GLU A 4 14.70 18.73 13.29
N LYS A 5 13.48 18.62 12.76
CA LYS A 5 13.15 17.70 11.66
C LYS A 5 13.96 17.95 10.39
N ILE A 6 14.34 19.20 10.11
CA ILE A 6 15.19 19.53 8.96
C ILE A 6 16.59 18.94 9.16
N LEU A 7 17.15 19.12 10.37
CA LEU A 7 18.47 18.61 10.73
C LEU A 7 18.48 17.08 10.75
N GLU A 8 17.46 16.45 11.34
CA GLU A 8 17.27 15.00 11.32
C GLU A 8 17.27 14.47 9.88
N ASN A 9 16.48 15.07 9.00
CA ASN A 9 16.41 14.65 7.60
C ASN A 9 17.76 14.76 6.88
N LEU A 10 18.50 15.86 7.05
CA LEU A 10 19.82 16.01 6.45
C LEU A 10 20.86 15.06 7.07
N ALA A 11 20.77 14.78 8.38
CA ALA A 11 21.62 13.81 9.05
C ALA A 11 21.37 12.39 8.50
N VAL A 12 20.11 12.00 8.33
CA VAL A 12 19.74 10.71 7.70
C VAL A 12 20.28 10.61 6.27
N ILE A 13 20.19 11.69 5.48
CA ILE A 13 20.77 11.75 4.13
C ILE A 13 22.30 11.56 4.18
N SER A 14 22.98 12.27 5.08
CA SER A 14 24.43 12.17 5.26
C SER A 14 24.86 10.76 5.69
N ILE A 15 24.14 10.14 6.64
CA ILE A 15 24.36 8.75 7.06
C ILE A 15 24.17 7.81 5.87
N GLY A 16 23.13 8.01 5.05
CA GLY A 16 22.91 7.23 3.83
C GLY A 16 24.10 7.28 2.88
N PHE A 17 24.65 8.47 2.59
CA PHE A 17 25.85 8.61 1.78
C PHE A 17 27.09 7.97 2.40
N MET A 18 27.21 8.01 3.72
CA MET A 18 28.31 7.39 4.45
C MET A 18 28.23 5.85 4.40
N VAL A 19 27.04 5.27 4.53
CA VAL A 19 26.81 3.83 4.33
C VAL A 19 27.12 3.43 2.88
N LEU A 20 26.71 4.24 1.90
CA LEU A 20 27.05 4.02 0.50
C LEU A 20 28.56 4.06 0.25
N TYR A 21 29.30 4.93 0.96
CA TYR A 21 30.77 4.92 0.91
C TYR A 21 31.34 3.57 1.34
N PHE A 22 30.83 2.95 2.42
CA PHE A 22 31.32 1.64 2.85
C PHE A 22 31.07 0.53 1.82
N LEU A 23 29.99 0.63 1.02
CA LEU A 23 29.66 -0.34 -0.02
C LEU A 23 30.47 -0.12 -1.30
N PHE A 24 30.57 1.13 -1.78
CA PHE A 24 31.17 1.44 -3.09
C PHE A 24 32.63 1.90 -3.01
N LYS A 25 33.14 2.22 -1.81
CA LYS A 25 34.49 2.75 -1.52
C LYS A 25 34.91 3.95 -2.39
N LYS A 26 33.94 4.76 -2.85
CA LYS A 26 34.20 5.96 -3.65
C LYS A 26 34.36 7.18 -2.75
N PHE A 27 35.54 7.78 -2.73
CA PHE A 27 35.87 8.93 -1.86
C PHE A 27 34.92 10.12 -2.01
N TRP A 28 34.42 10.40 -3.22
CA TRP A 28 33.47 11.51 -3.41
C TRP A 28 32.17 11.33 -2.57
N LEU A 29 31.75 10.11 -2.23
CA LEU A 29 30.58 9.92 -1.36
C LEU A 29 30.78 10.52 0.04
N LEU A 30 32.02 10.52 0.56
CA LEU A 30 32.35 11.17 1.82
C LEU A 30 32.30 12.70 1.68
N ASP A 31 32.84 13.25 0.61
CA ASP A 31 32.82 14.70 0.36
C ASP A 31 31.38 15.23 0.26
N VAL A 32 30.49 14.48 -0.40
CA VAL A 32 29.05 14.81 -0.47
C VAL A 32 28.41 14.75 0.91
N SER A 33 28.69 13.71 1.69
CA SER A 33 28.14 13.58 3.05
C SER A 33 28.56 14.74 3.95
N LEU A 34 29.84 15.12 3.89
CA LEU A 34 30.39 16.26 4.62
C LEU A 34 29.77 17.58 4.16
N ALA A 35 29.63 17.79 2.85
CA ALA A 35 28.99 18.99 2.31
C ALA A 35 27.53 19.12 2.77
N VAL A 36 26.76 18.02 2.78
CA VAL A 36 25.37 18.02 3.27
C VAL A 36 25.30 18.37 4.76
N LEU A 37 26.22 17.87 5.59
CA LEU A 37 26.30 18.23 7.00
C LEU A 37 26.63 19.72 7.20
N LEU A 38 27.60 20.25 6.45
CA LEU A 38 27.93 21.67 6.50
C LEU A 38 26.74 22.54 6.10
N ILE A 39 26.01 22.16 5.05
CA ILE A 39 24.78 22.84 4.62
C ILE A 39 23.72 22.82 5.74
N ALA A 40 23.58 21.70 6.46
CA ALA A 40 22.62 21.58 7.57
C ALA A 40 22.90 22.59 8.69
N VAL A 41 24.17 22.84 9.00
CA VAL A 41 24.58 23.74 10.09
C VAL A 41 24.56 25.20 9.65
N PHE A 42 25.18 25.51 8.50
CA PHE A 42 25.45 26.89 8.09
C PHE A 42 24.34 27.51 7.23
N ILE A 43 23.60 26.73 6.43
CA ILE A 43 22.68 27.26 5.39
C ILE A 43 21.25 26.75 5.61
N LYS A 44 20.51 27.41 6.51
CA LYS A 44 19.10 27.10 6.83
C LYS A 44 18.14 27.06 5.62
N PRO A 45 18.14 28.02 4.68
CA PRO A 45 17.17 27.99 3.58
C PRO A 45 17.41 26.82 2.62
N LEU A 46 18.67 26.49 2.34
CA LEU A 46 19.05 25.37 1.49
C LEU A 46 18.72 24.03 2.16
N ALA A 47 19.03 23.88 3.45
CA ALA A 47 18.66 22.70 4.23
C ALA A 47 17.14 22.44 4.19
N LYS A 48 16.32 23.50 4.28
CA LYS A 48 14.86 23.39 4.18
C LYS A 48 14.41 22.91 2.79
N LEU A 49 15.05 23.37 1.71
CA LEU A 49 14.73 22.93 0.35
C LEU A 49 15.09 21.45 0.13
N ILE A 50 16.31 21.06 0.53
CA ILE A 50 16.77 19.66 0.42
C ILE A 50 15.84 18.73 1.20
N SER A 51 15.55 19.07 2.46
CA SER A 51 14.65 18.26 3.29
C SER A 51 13.23 18.19 2.71
N ARG A 52 12.72 19.27 2.12
CA ARG A 52 11.41 19.25 1.45
C ARG A 52 11.43 18.33 0.21
N GLY A 53 12.50 18.36 -0.59
CA GLY A 53 12.67 17.45 -1.72
C GLY A 53 12.72 15.99 -1.27
N TRP A 54 13.50 15.70 -0.23
CA TRP A 54 13.59 14.38 0.38
C TRP A 54 12.23 13.85 0.88
N MET A 55 11.47 14.70 1.60
CA MET A 55 10.15 14.33 2.09
C MET A 55 9.16 14.06 0.96
N LYS A 56 9.20 14.83 -0.14
CA LYS A 56 8.36 14.55 -1.31
C LYS A 56 8.66 13.18 -1.93
N LEU A 57 9.94 12.79 -1.98
CA LEU A 57 10.32 11.45 -2.42
C LEU A 57 9.79 10.37 -1.46
N ALA A 58 9.91 10.60 -0.15
CA ALA A 58 9.38 9.69 0.86
C ALA A 58 7.84 9.53 0.78
N GLU A 59 7.11 10.61 0.51
CA GLU A 59 5.65 10.57 0.28
C GLU A 59 5.31 9.73 -0.96
N GLY A 60 6.04 9.92 -2.06
CA GLY A 60 5.87 9.12 -3.27
C GLY A 60 6.14 7.64 -3.03
N MET A 61 7.21 7.31 -2.30
CA MET A 61 7.50 5.93 -1.89
C MET A 61 6.39 5.38 -1.00
N GLY A 62 5.89 6.14 -0.02
CA GLY A 62 4.80 5.73 0.86
C GLY A 62 3.52 5.38 0.10
N PHE A 63 3.19 6.14 -0.95
CA PHE A 63 2.04 5.85 -1.81
C PHE A 63 2.17 4.50 -2.52
N VAL A 64 3.36 4.20 -3.05
CA VAL A 64 3.64 2.91 -3.69
C VAL A 64 3.62 1.79 -2.65
N MET A 65 4.25 2.02 -1.49
CA MET A 65 4.40 1.00 -0.45
C MET A 65 3.08 0.61 0.19
N SER A 66 2.12 1.52 0.30
CA SER A 66 0.75 1.21 0.74
C SER A 66 0.09 0.18 -0.18
N LYS A 67 0.22 0.36 -1.51
CA LYS A 67 -0.32 -0.59 -2.49
C LYS A 67 0.43 -1.93 -2.43
N VAL A 68 1.75 -1.90 -2.34
CA VAL A 68 2.58 -3.10 -2.22
C VAL A 68 2.19 -3.90 -0.98
N LEU A 69 2.03 -3.25 0.17
CA LEU A 69 1.63 -3.90 1.41
C LEU A 69 0.25 -4.56 1.27
N LEU A 70 -0.72 -3.85 0.69
CA LEU A 70 -2.05 -4.41 0.43
C LEU A 70 -1.99 -5.61 -0.51
N SER A 71 -1.21 -5.52 -1.59
CA SER A 71 -1.01 -6.64 -2.51
C SER A 71 -0.37 -7.83 -1.81
N ILE A 72 0.66 -7.62 -0.98
CA ILE A 72 1.31 -8.68 -0.21
C ILE A 72 0.30 -9.34 0.73
N ILE A 73 -0.50 -8.57 1.48
CA ILE A 73 -1.55 -9.10 2.35
C ILE A 73 -2.57 -9.90 1.55
N PHE A 74 -3.00 -9.38 0.39
CA PHE A 74 -3.94 -10.06 -0.47
C PHE A 74 -3.41 -11.42 -0.97
N PHE A 75 -2.16 -11.46 -1.44
CA PHE A 75 -1.58 -12.67 -2.00
C PHE A 75 -1.10 -13.68 -0.94
N LEU A 76 -0.57 -13.22 0.20
CA LEU A 76 -0.07 -14.11 1.25
C LEU A 76 -1.12 -14.55 2.26
N ILE A 77 -2.20 -13.78 2.45
CA ILE A 77 -3.23 -14.09 3.45
C ILE A 77 -4.55 -14.40 2.77
N LEU A 78 -5.16 -13.45 2.07
CA LEU A 78 -6.51 -13.63 1.53
C LEU A 78 -6.58 -14.72 0.44
N THR A 79 -5.60 -14.77 -0.46
CA THR A 79 -5.57 -15.72 -1.56
C THR A 79 -5.47 -17.18 -1.09
N PRO A 80 -4.55 -17.57 -0.18
CA PRO A 80 -4.52 -18.93 0.34
C PRO A 80 -5.76 -19.26 1.16
N ILE A 81 -6.33 -18.32 1.91
CA ILE A 81 -7.60 -18.53 2.62
C ILE A 81 -8.72 -18.86 1.64
N ALA A 82 -8.84 -18.09 0.55
CA ALA A 82 -9.84 -18.35 -0.48
C ALA A 82 -9.63 -19.70 -1.17
N PHE A 83 -8.36 -20.10 -1.39
CA PHE A 83 -8.04 -21.40 -1.97
C PHE A 83 -8.39 -22.56 -1.03
N LEU A 84 -8.07 -22.44 0.26
CA LEU A 84 -8.48 -23.40 1.29
C LEU A 84 -10.00 -23.49 1.39
N GLN A 85 -10.70 -22.35 1.36
CA GLN A 85 -12.15 -22.32 1.33
C GLN A 85 -12.71 -23.02 0.09
N LYS A 86 -12.10 -22.85 -1.08
CA LYS A 86 -12.53 -23.53 -2.31
C LYS A 86 -12.38 -25.06 -2.24
N ILE A 87 -11.40 -25.56 -1.47
CA ILE A 87 -11.21 -27.00 -1.26
C ILE A 87 -12.16 -27.55 -0.19
N THR A 88 -12.37 -26.81 0.91
CA THR A 88 -13.13 -27.29 2.08
C THR A 88 -14.62 -26.99 2.01
N SER A 89 -15.05 -25.87 1.41
CA SER A 89 -16.47 -25.55 1.29
C SER A 89 -17.13 -26.40 0.21
N LYS A 90 -18.10 -27.23 0.63
CA LYS A 90 -19.23 -27.59 -0.23
C LYS A 90 -19.89 -26.31 -0.73
N ASP A 91 -20.38 -26.35 -1.96
CA ASP A 91 -20.83 -25.20 -2.76
C ASP A 91 -21.96 -24.36 -2.11
N ASN A 92 -21.62 -23.57 -1.08
CA ASN A 92 -22.56 -22.77 -0.29
C ASN A 92 -23.19 -21.64 -1.11
N LEU A 93 -22.52 -21.24 -2.20
CA LEU A 93 -23.01 -20.20 -3.12
C LEU A 93 -23.75 -20.78 -4.33
N ARG A 94 -23.97 -22.11 -4.39
CA ARG A 94 -24.59 -22.81 -5.54
C ARG A 94 -23.99 -22.36 -6.89
N LEU A 95 -22.67 -22.15 -6.92
CA LEU A 95 -21.96 -21.66 -8.10
C LEU A 95 -21.88 -22.73 -9.19
N LYS A 96 -21.98 -24.01 -8.84
CA LYS A 96 -22.19 -25.09 -9.81
C LYS A 96 -23.67 -25.16 -10.16
N LYS A 97 -23.96 -24.87 -11.43
CA LYS A 97 -25.29 -25.02 -12.01
C LYS A 97 -25.66 -26.51 -12.04
N GLU A 98 -26.58 -26.93 -11.19
CA GLU A 98 -27.15 -28.28 -11.28
C GLU A 98 -28.07 -28.34 -12.52
N PRO A 99 -27.88 -29.28 -13.45
CA PRO A 99 -28.75 -29.40 -14.62
C PRO A 99 -30.19 -29.69 -14.16
N GLY A 100 -31.13 -28.82 -14.54
CA GLY A 100 -32.54 -28.93 -14.21
C GLY A 100 -33.00 -28.14 -12.97
N LYS A 101 -32.11 -27.45 -12.24
CA LYS A 101 -32.52 -26.58 -11.11
C LYS A 101 -32.31 -25.09 -11.41
N SER A 102 -33.32 -24.31 -11.07
CA SER A 102 -33.30 -22.85 -11.08
C SER A 102 -32.32 -22.31 -10.02
N LEU A 103 -31.63 -21.22 -10.34
CA LEU A 103 -30.85 -20.44 -9.37
C LEU A 103 -31.76 -19.60 -8.45
N TYR A 104 -33.00 -19.35 -8.87
CA TYR A 104 -34.02 -18.70 -8.06
C TYR A 104 -34.63 -19.70 -7.08
N PHE A 105 -34.93 -19.22 -5.88
CA PHE A 105 -35.71 -19.97 -4.91
C PHE A 105 -37.12 -20.20 -5.47
N GLU A 106 -37.55 -21.45 -5.54
CA GLU A 106 -38.97 -21.77 -5.73
C GLU A 106 -39.73 -21.18 -4.53
N ARG A 107 -40.60 -20.20 -4.79
CA ARG A 107 -41.60 -19.76 -3.82
C ARG A 107 -42.69 -20.82 -3.82
N GLU A 108 -42.48 -21.91 -3.07
CA GLU A 108 -43.51 -22.93 -2.91
C GLU A 108 -44.76 -22.31 -2.26
N GLY A 109 -45.89 -22.31 -2.99
CA GLY A 109 -47.21 -21.98 -2.46
C GLY A 109 -47.74 -20.56 -2.68
N HIS A 110 -47.07 -19.69 -3.45
CA HIS A 110 -47.61 -18.35 -3.77
C HIS A 110 -48.20 -18.33 -5.19
N GLU A 111 -49.52 -18.32 -5.31
CA GLU A 111 -50.17 -17.92 -6.56
C GLU A 111 -50.05 -16.40 -6.69
N PHE A 112 -49.48 -15.92 -7.79
CA PHE A 112 -49.32 -14.49 -8.03
C PHE A 112 -50.70 -13.86 -8.19
N THR A 113 -51.07 -12.94 -7.30
CA THR A 113 -52.31 -12.17 -7.43
C THR A 113 -52.01 -10.79 -8.02
N LYS A 114 -53.08 -10.07 -8.39
CA LYS A 114 -52.95 -8.77 -9.07
C LYS A 114 -52.30 -7.73 -8.16
N GLU A 115 -52.47 -7.85 -6.85
CA GLU A 115 -51.87 -6.96 -5.84
C GLU A 115 -50.34 -7.07 -5.79
N ASP A 116 -49.77 -8.26 -6.05
CA ASP A 116 -48.31 -8.47 -6.10
C ASP A 116 -47.62 -7.71 -7.25
N LEU A 117 -48.38 -7.38 -8.30
CA LEU A 117 -47.91 -6.66 -9.47
C LEU A 117 -48.01 -5.14 -9.31
N GLU A 118 -48.78 -4.64 -8.34
CA GLU A 118 -48.94 -3.21 -8.08
C GLU A 118 -47.77 -2.64 -7.25
N ASN A 119 -47.10 -3.46 -6.43
CA ASN A 119 -45.85 -3.09 -5.75
C ASN A 119 -44.80 -4.21 -5.79
N PRO A 120 -43.98 -4.26 -6.85
CA PRO A 120 -43.00 -5.33 -7.08
C PRO A 120 -41.68 -5.22 -6.29
N TRP A 121 -41.63 -4.37 -5.26
CA TRP A 121 -40.45 -3.98 -4.48
C TRP A 121 -40.69 -4.20 -2.99
#